data_AF-A0A929FW27-F1
#
_entry.id   AF-A0A929FW27-F1
#
_cell.length_a   1.000
_cell.length_b   1.000
_cell.length_c   1.000
_cell.angle_alpha   90.00
_cell.angle_beta   90.00
_cell.angle_gamma   90.00
#
_symmetry.space_group_name_H-M   'P 1'
#
loop_
_entity.id
_entity.type
_entity.pdbx_description
1 polymer ?
#
loop_
_entity_poly.entity_id
_entity_poly.type
_entity_poly.pdbx_seq_one_letter_code
_entity_poly.pdbx_strand_id
1 'polypeptide(L)'
;MAVGNWEKMMKPSKQKRNFQSALLAAKLLNKLCLTSSISAVGLLTLLGLPARAVELFGNEGIQFKQDTIVEFEFIVSHGAYQSTFGVVDLDSCTTDSLDTCEKTPLLWEVKPSDTADTIYRRSSYEDNVKINDLDDFKGTPGDAVPEPLAEFLFKAGRRYAFYLESTFNGKPAGTVYSTNLYNSYGHRQALFNNEPPDHADLRLVTRRNVLVETDDKSDDLINGGVLIRWDDTGSELVQEEFQDVDFDDFIVGIGGQIDDCITLEQLEQISSQQGQNQETGSSDQ
;
A
#
# COMPACT_ATOMS: atom_id res chain seq x y z
N MET A 1 24.13 -4.96 -57.32
CA MET A 1 25.54 -4.51 -57.22
C MET A 1 25.71 -3.79 -55.90
N ALA A 2 26.90 -3.92 -55.31
CA ALA A 2 27.38 -3.40 -54.02
C ALA A 2 26.84 -4.09 -52.74
N VAL A 3 27.57 -5.14 -52.35
CA VAL A 3 27.56 -5.78 -51.02
C VAL A 3 28.56 -5.02 -50.13
N GLY A 4 28.12 -4.54 -48.97
CA GLY A 4 28.95 -3.79 -48.01
C GLY A 4 29.27 -4.63 -46.77
N ASN A 5 30.55 -4.96 -46.64
CA ASN A 5 31.18 -5.86 -45.67
C ASN A 5 31.49 -5.14 -44.34
N TRP A 6 30.97 -5.63 -43.21
CA TRP A 6 31.27 -5.13 -41.85
C TRP A 6 31.74 -6.26 -40.92
N GLU A 7 32.84 -6.92 -41.27
CA GLU A 7 33.66 -7.65 -40.30
C GLU A 7 34.76 -6.73 -39.78
N LYS A 8 34.70 -6.34 -38.50
CA LYS A 8 35.91 -6.06 -37.72
C LYS A 8 35.66 -6.03 -36.21
N MET A 9 36.30 -7.01 -35.57
CA MET A 9 37.06 -6.88 -34.32
C MET A 9 36.30 -6.52 -33.04
N MET A 10 35.92 -7.57 -32.29
CA MET A 10 36.10 -7.56 -30.83
C MET A 10 36.98 -8.73 -30.41
N LYS A 11 38.12 -8.41 -29.79
CA LYS A 11 39.03 -9.37 -29.14
C LYS A 11 38.53 -9.64 -27.72
N PRO A 12 38.45 -10.89 -27.25
CA PRO A 12 38.18 -11.17 -25.85
C PRO A 12 39.46 -11.02 -25.01
N SER A 13 39.47 -10.07 -24.08
CA SER A 13 40.52 -9.94 -23.07
C SER A 13 40.28 -10.94 -21.93
N LYS A 14 41.13 -11.97 -21.85
CA LYS A 14 41.17 -12.92 -20.73
C LYS A 14 41.75 -12.23 -19.50
N GLN A 15 40.90 -11.88 -18.54
CA GLN A 15 41.35 -11.43 -17.22
C GLN A 15 41.44 -12.64 -16.28
N LYS A 16 42.66 -13.22 -16.19
CA LYS A 16 43.02 -14.17 -15.14
C LYS A 16 43.36 -13.39 -13.87
N ARG A 17 42.65 -13.62 -12.77
CA ARG A 17 43.15 -13.27 -11.43
C ARG A 17 43.50 -14.54 -10.68
N ASN A 18 44.79 -14.66 -10.43
CA ASN A 18 45.41 -15.66 -9.57
C ASN A 18 45.05 -15.35 -8.12
N PHE A 19 44.54 -16.32 -7.37
CA PHE A 19 44.40 -16.24 -5.92
C PHE A 19 45.01 -17.49 -5.28
N GLN A 20 46.33 -17.42 -5.10
CA GLN A 20 47.17 -18.19 -4.17
C GLN A 20 48.30 -17.19 -3.83
N SER A 21 48.78 -16.95 -2.61
CA SER A 21 48.75 -17.69 -1.35
C SER A 21 49.49 -16.85 -0.31
N ALA A 22 49.07 -16.90 0.96
CA ALA A 22 49.84 -16.68 2.21
C ALA A 22 48.83 -16.82 3.36
N LEU A 23 48.75 -17.85 4.20
CA LEU A 23 49.70 -18.73 4.89
C LEU A 23 50.56 -18.02 5.95
N LEU A 24 50.08 -18.00 7.19
CA LEU A 24 50.83 -18.12 8.48
C LEU A 24 49.82 -17.92 9.62
N ALA A 25 49.24 -18.97 10.22
CA ALA A 25 49.79 -19.86 11.23
C ALA A 25 50.14 -19.17 12.56
N ALA A 26 49.28 -19.34 13.57
CA ALA A 26 49.67 -19.41 14.96
C ALA A 26 48.84 -20.49 15.68
N LYS A 27 49.54 -21.57 16.01
CA LYS A 27 49.12 -22.66 16.90
C LYS A 27 48.98 -22.10 18.33
N LEU A 28 48.02 -22.62 19.10
CA LEU A 28 48.32 -23.38 20.32
C LEU A 28 47.04 -23.95 20.94
N LEU A 29 47.01 -25.28 21.05
CA LEU A 29 46.14 -26.03 21.93
C LEU A 29 46.26 -25.49 23.36
N ASN A 30 45.14 -25.44 24.09
CA ASN A 30 45.19 -25.87 25.47
C ASN A 30 44.04 -26.84 25.79
N LYS A 31 44.47 -28.00 26.28
CA LYS A 31 43.69 -29.15 26.70
C LYS A 31 43.10 -28.90 28.09
N LEU A 32 41.97 -29.58 28.33
CA LEU A 32 41.52 -30.14 29.59
C LEU A 32 41.38 -29.20 30.80
N CYS A 33 40.13 -28.95 31.18
CA CYS A 33 39.75 -29.08 32.58
C CYS A 33 38.36 -29.68 32.66
N LEU A 34 38.29 -31.01 32.86
CA LEU A 34 37.12 -31.65 33.44
C LEU A 34 37.01 -31.13 34.88
N THR A 35 35.96 -30.38 35.18
CA THR A 35 35.46 -30.25 36.55
C THR A 35 33.95 -30.45 36.53
N SER A 36 33.57 -31.64 36.96
CA SER A 36 32.22 -32.05 37.31
C SER A 36 31.73 -31.21 38.49
N SER A 37 30.81 -30.28 38.22
CA SER A 37 30.00 -29.61 39.25
C SER A 37 28.56 -30.02 39.05
N ILE A 38 28.07 -30.93 39.89
CA ILE A 38 26.64 -31.21 40.05
C ILE A 38 26.07 -30.04 40.85
N SER A 39 25.53 -29.05 40.14
CA SER A 39 24.72 -27.97 40.70
C SER A 39 23.32 -28.09 40.11
N ALA A 40 22.49 -28.91 40.74
CA ALA A 40 21.05 -28.91 40.51
C ALA A 40 20.44 -27.70 41.24
N VAL A 41 20.37 -26.54 40.58
CA VAL A 41 19.54 -25.40 41.01
C VAL A 41 18.88 -24.84 39.77
N GLY A 42 17.54 -24.86 39.79
CA GLY A 42 16.68 -24.67 38.64
C GLY A 42 16.85 -23.33 37.92
N LEU A 43 16.93 -23.41 36.59
CA LEU A 43 16.75 -22.28 35.70
C LEU A 43 16.08 -22.79 34.41
N LEU A 44 14.79 -23.08 34.48
CA LEU A 44 13.97 -23.49 33.32
C LEU A 44 12.57 -22.86 33.41
N THR A 45 12.53 -21.54 33.59
CA THR A 45 11.35 -20.69 33.34
C THR A 45 11.61 -19.84 32.10
N LEU A 46 11.80 -20.51 30.95
CA LEU A 46 11.80 -19.86 29.63
C LEU A 46 10.57 -20.25 28.79
N LEU A 47 9.57 -20.88 29.40
CA LEU A 47 8.37 -21.32 28.69
C LEU A 47 7.27 -20.26 28.80
N GLY A 48 7.01 -19.61 27.67
CA GLY A 48 5.69 -19.04 27.40
C GLY A 48 5.49 -17.60 27.83
N LEU A 49 6.41 -16.69 27.50
CA LEU A 49 5.90 -15.36 27.17
C LEU A 49 4.91 -15.59 26.02
N PRO A 50 3.62 -15.22 26.15
CA PRO A 50 2.74 -15.24 25.00
C PRO A 50 3.46 -14.40 23.96
N ALA A 51 3.76 -14.99 22.81
CA ALA A 51 4.12 -14.20 21.65
C ALA A 51 2.93 -13.27 21.45
N ARG A 52 3.06 -12.02 21.92
CA ARG A 52 2.06 -11.00 21.65
C ARG A 52 2.17 -10.82 20.15
N ALA A 53 1.29 -11.49 19.42
CA ALA A 53 1.09 -11.24 18.01
C ALA A 53 0.85 -9.72 17.90
N VAL A 54 1.82 -9.04 17.31
CA VAL A 54 1.75 -7.61 17.11
C VAL A 54 0.72 -7.39 16.01
N GLU A 55 -0.26 -6.55 16.30
CA GLU A 55 -1.18 -6.08 15.28
C GLU A 55 -0.41 -5.13 14.37
N LEU A 56 -0.40 -5.42 13.07
CA LEU A 56 0.29 -4.60 12.09
C LEU A 56 -0.75 -4.05 11.12
N PHE A 57 -0.76 -2.74 10.95
CA PHE A 57 -1.55 -2.08 9.93
C PHE A 57 -0.80 -0.85 9.41
N GLY A 58 -0.52 -0.82 8.10
CA GLY A 58 0.20 0.26 7.43
C GLY A 58 1.33 -0.24 6.52
N ASN A 59 2.32 0.62 6.28
CA ASN A 59 3.48 0.33 5.42
C ASN A 59 4.47 -0.70 5.98
N GLU A 60 4.27 -1.19 7.22
CA GLU A 60 5.05 -2.28 7.81
C GLU A 60 4.40 -3.66 7.56
N GLY A 61 3.18 -3.68 7.01
CA GLY A 61 2.41 -4.89 6.74
C GLY A 61 1.05 -4.88 7.42
N ILE A 62 0.24 -5.87 7.07
CA ILE A 62 -1.11 -6.08 7.58
C ILE A 62 -1.15 -7.44 8.30
N GLN A 63 -1.51 -7.46 9.57
CA GLN A 63 -1.64 -8.69 10.36
C GLN A 63 -2.63 -8.48 11.51
N PHE A 64 -3.62 -9.36 11.59
CA PHE A 64 -4.65 -9.35 12.64
C PHE A 64 -4.45 -10.50 13.62
N LYS A 65 -4.86 -10.31 14.87
CA LYS A 65 -4.80 -11.37 15.91
C LYS A 65 -5.88 -12.44 15.77
N GLN A 66 -6.97 -12.11 15.09
CA GLN A 66 -8.11 -12.96 14.83
C GLN A 66 -8.50 -12.87 13.35
N ASP A 67 -9.37 -13.78 12.91
CA ASP A 67 -9.94 -13.70 11.57
C ASP A 67 -10.76 -12.40 11.45
N THR A 68 -10.45 -11.60 10.44
CA THR A 68 -11.02 -10.25 10.27
C THR A 68 -11.51 -10.11 8.83
N ILE A 69 -12.78 -9.78 8.65
CA ILE A 69 -13.31 -9.36 7.35
C ILE A 69 -13.14 -7.85 7.27
N VAL A 70 -12.57 -7.38 6.16
CA VAL A 70 -12.40 -5.95 5.88
C VAL A 70 -13.10 -5.63 4.56
N GLU A 71 -13.85 -4.54 4.57
CA GLU A 71 -14.52 -3.96 3.41
C GLU A 71 -13.62 -2.94 2.71
N PHE A 72 -13.71 -2.87 1.40
CA PHE A 72 -12.95 -1.97 0.53
C PHE A 72 -13.92 -1.23 -0.39
N GLU A 73 -13.69 0.05 -0.57
CA GLU A 73 -14.43 0.90 -1.50
C GLU A 73 -13.43 1.65 -2.39
N PHE A 74 -13.60 1.51 -3.71
CA PHE A 74 -12.96 2.39 -4.67
C PHE A 74 -13.57 3.79 -4.56
N ILE A 75 -12.75 4.80 -4.34
CA ILE A 75 -13.21 6.18 -4.16
C ILE A 75 -13.13 6.94 -5.48
N VAL A 76 -11.92 6.99 -6.05
CA VAL A 76 -11.59 7.70 -7.29
C VAL A 76 -10.17 7.27 -7.70
N SER A 77 -9.85 7.41 -8.98
CA SER A 77 -8.49 7.35 -9.51
C SER A 77 -8.18 8.58 -10.33
N HIS A 78 -6.90 8.92 -10.38
CA HIS A 78 -6.34 10.01 -11.16
C HIS A 78 -5.17 9.52 -12.05
N GLY A 79 -4.90 8.22 -12.05
CA GLY A 79 -3.76 7.64 -12.76
C GLY A 79 -4.00 7.42 -14.25
N ALA A 80 -2.95 7.60 -15.04
CA ALA A 80 -2.99 7.34 -16.47
C ALA A 80 -3.04 5.84 -16.84
N TYR A 81 -2.78 4.97 -15.86
CA TYR A 81 -2.68 3.53 -16.00
C TYR A 81 -3.98 2.86 -15.60
N GLN A 82 -4.21 1.66 -16.11
CA GLN A 82 -5.27 0.80 -15.61
C GLN A 82 -4.72 -0.04 -14.46
N SER A 83 -5.31 0.13 -13.29
CA SER A 83 -4.80 -0.45 -12.06
C SER A 83 -5.75 -1.50 -11.48
N THR A 84 -5.13 -2.51 -10.85
CA THR A 84 -5.80 -3.57 -10.09
C THR A 84 -5.28 -3.55 -8.67
N PHE A 85 -6.16 -3.20 -7.74
CA PHE A 85 -5.89 -3.23 -6.31
C PHE A 85 -6.26 -4.59 -5.73
N GLY A 86 -5.41 -5.11 -4.84
CA GLY A 86 -5.69 -6.36 -4.17
C GLY A 86 -4.86 -6.62 -2.92
N VAL A 87 -4.99 -7.84 -2.40
CA VAL A 87 -4.27 -8.34 -1.23
C VAL A 87 -3.29 -9.43 -1.64
N VAL A 88 -2.07 -9.37 -1.11
CA VAL A 88 -1.07 -10.44 -1.24
C VAL A 88 -0.80 -11.07 0.12
N ASP A 89 -0.79 -12.40 0.16
CA ASP A 89 -0.49 -13.19 1.35
C ASP A 89 1.01 -13.46 1.45
N LEU A 90 1.71 -12.71 2.30
CA LEU A 90 3.17 -12.74 2.43
C LEU A 90 3.70 -14.04 3.04
N ASP A 91 2.84 -14.86 3.64
CA ASP A 91 3.21 -16.16 4.20
C ASP A 91 2.98 -17.32 3.21
N SER A 92 2.30 -17.06 2.09
CA SER A 92 2.04 -18.06 1.04
C SER A 92 3.18 -18.22 0.03
N CYS A 93 4.17 -17.32 0.08
CA CYS A 93 5.25 -17.25 -0.89
C CYS A 93 6.10 -18.52 -0.86
N THR A 94 6.43 -19.07 -2.03
CA THR A 94 7.29 -20.27 -2.15
C THR A 94 8.77 -19.94 -2.26
N THR A 95 9.08 -18.68 -2.57
CA THR A 95 10.42 -18.12 -2.68
C THR A 95 10.45 -16.74 -2.03
N ASP A 96 11.63 -16.11 -1.98
CA ASP A 96 11.77 -14.73 -1.51
C ASP A 96 11.16 -13.69 -2.48
N SER A 97 10.58 -14.11 -3.61
CA SER A 97 9.88 -13.24 -4.57
C SER A 97 8.38 -13.14 -4.29
N LEU A 98 7.87 -11.90 -4.26
CA LEU A 98 6.44 -11.62 -4.13
C LEU A 98 5.60 -12.10 -5.31
N ASP A 99 6.21 -12.33 -6.47
CA ASP A 99 5.51 -12.88 -7.65
C ASP A 99 5.03 -14.32 -7.42
N THR A 100 5.57 -15.00 -6.41
CA THR A 100 5.21 -16.39 -6.07
C THR A 100 4.17 -16.49 -4.96
N CYS A 101 3.77 -15.37 -4.37
CA CYS A 101 2.76 -15.35 -3.32
C CYS A 101 1.36 -15.42 -3.93
N GLU A 102 0.42 -15.94 -3.16
CA GLU A 102 -1.01 -15.90 -3.46
C GLU A 102 -1.50 -14.44 -3.42
N LYS A 103 -2.00 -13.97 -4.57
CA LYS A 103 -2.62 -12.65 -4.75
C LYS A 103 -4.12 -12.81 -4.97
N THR A 104 -4.91 -11.95 -4.35
CA THR A 104 -6.36 -11.86 -4.54
C THR A 104 -6.70 -10.44 -5.03
N PRO A 105 -7.08 -10.27 -6.32
CA PRO A 105 -7.55 -8.98 -6.80
C PRO A 105 -8.91 -8.65 -6.18
N LEU A 106 -9.12 -7.40 -5.82
CA LEU A 106 -10.34 -6.93 -5.15
C LEU A 106 -11.08 -5.88 -5.97
N LEU A 107 -10.37 -4.86 -6.44
CA LEU A 107 -10.92 -3.75 -7.22
C LEU A 107 -10.07 -3.61 -8.48
N TRP A 108 -10.70 -3.45 -9.66
CA TRP A 108 -9.94 -3.31 -10.91
C TRP A 108 -10.62 -2.37 -11.89
N GLU A 109 -9.80 -1.61 -12.59
CA GLU A 109 -10.24 -0.71 -13.63
C GLU A 109 -10.43 -1.43 -14.97
N VAL A 110 -11.56 -1.17 -15.64
CA VAL A 110 -11.78 -1.62 -17.02
C VAL A 110 -11.27 -0.60 -18.04
N LYS A 111 -10.96 0.62 -17.60
CA LYS A 111 -10.33 1.72 -18.34
C LYS A 111 -9.65 2.68 -17.35
N PRO A 112 -8.60 3.40 -17.74
CA PRO A 112 -7.82 4.23 -16.81
C PRO A 112 -8.61 5.45 -16.32
N SER A 113 -9.56 5.94 -17.12
CA SER A 113 -10.34 7.13 -16.79
C SER A 113 -11.73 7.09 -17.44
N ASP A 114 -12.66 7.89 -16.92
CA ASP A 114 -14.03 7.98 -17.42
C ASP A 114 -14.08 8.54 -18.83
N THR A 115 -13.28 9.57 -19.08
CA THR A 115 -13.11 10.23 -20.37
C THR A 115 -11.80 9.83 -21.02
N ALA A 116 -11.86 9.40 -22.28
CA ALA A 116 -10.66 9.09 -23.05
C ALA A 116 -9.68 10.27 -23.06
N ASP A 117 -8.46 10.03 -22.60
CA ASP A 117 -7.38 11.00 -22.55
C ASP A 117 -6.06 10.37 -23.05
N THR A 118 -4.99 11.16 -23.13
CA THR A 118 -3.70 10.79 -23.70
C THR A 118 -2.55 11.12 -22.75
N ILE A 119 -1.67 10.14 -22.51
CA ILE A 119 -0.40 10.33 -21.76
C ILE A 119 0.57 11.34 -22.38
N TYR A 120 0.31 11.78 -23.61
CA TYR A 120 1.11 12.84 -24.23
C TYR A 120 0.79 14.24 -23.68
N ARG A 121 -0.29 14.39 -22.90
CA ARG A 121 -0.47 15.56 -22.05
C ARG A 121 0.46 15.41 -20.85
N ARG A 122 1.16 16.49 -20.51
CA ARG A 122 1.97 16.56 -19.30
C ARG A 122 1.01 16.52 -18.09
N SER A 123 1.14 15.50 -17.23
CA SER A 123 0.57 15.54 -15.87
C SER A 123 1.11 16.78 -15.16
N SER A 124 0.28 17.46 -14.37
CA SER A 124 0.76 18.53 -13.49
C SER A 124 1.67 17.98 -12.39
N TYR A 125 1.62 16.68 -12.09
CA TYR A 125 2.34 16.05 -10.98
C TYR A 125 2.06 16.74 -9.64
N GLU A 126 0.84 17.27 -9.51
CA GLU A 126 0.40 18.08 -8.38
C GLU A 126 -0.80 17.38 -7.77
N ASP A 127 -0.72 17.05 -6.47
CA ASP A 127 -1.84 16.52 -5.67
C ASP A 127 -3.06 17.43 -5.82
N ASN A 128 -3.95 17.03 -6.71
CA ASN A 128 -5.05 17.86 -7.21
C ASN A 128 -6.36 17.07 -7.24
N VAL A 129 -6.60 16.28 -6.18
CA VAL A 129 -7.91 15.69 -5.81
C VAL A 129 -9.05 16.74 -5.70
N LYS A 130 -8.81 18.00 -6.07
CA LYS A 130 -9.81 19.02 -6.34
C LYS A 130 -10.71 18.58 -7.50
N ILE A 131 -11.99 18.48 -7.17
CA ILE A 131 -13.14 18.00 -7.98
C ILE A 131 -13.25 18.55 -9.42
N ASN A 132 -12.54 19.63 -9.77
CA ASN A 132 -12.68 20.33 -11.04
C ASN A 132 -11.40 20.40 -11.88
N ASP A 133 -10.34 19.66 -11.53
CA ASP A 133 -9.21 19.57 -12.45
C ASP A 133 -9.61 18.69 -13.63
N LEU A 134 -9.94 19.35 -14.75
CA LEU A 134 -10.15 18.71 -16.05
C LEU A 134 -8.83 18.18 -16.62
N ASP A 135 -7.72 18.45 -15.92
CA ASP A 135 -6.38 18.16 -16.36
C ASP A 135 -5.82 16.80 -15.93
N ASP A 136 -6.69 15.89 -15.47
CA ASP A 136 -6.27 14.60 -14.94
C ASP A 136 -7.07 13.37 -15.41
N PHE A 137 -6.51 12.17 -15.26
CA PHE A 137 -7.08 10.89 -15.69
C PHE A 137 -8.14 10.37 -14.71
N LYS A 138 -9.18 11.18 -14.48
CA LYS A 138 -10.21 10.86 -13.50
C LYS A 138 -10.99 9.58 -13.85
N GLY A 139 -10.94 8.58 -12.97
CA GLY A 139 -11.80 7.40 -12.98
C GLY A 139 -12.79 7.38 -11.81
N THR A 140 -14.06 7.01 -12.06
CA THR A 140 -15.10 6.97 -11.03
C THR A 140 -15.71 5.58 -10.78
N PRO A 141 -16.27 5.35 -9.58
CA PRO A 141 -17.07 4.17 -9.27
C PRO A 141 -18.22 3.97 -10.26
N GLY A 142 -18.39 2.73 -10.76
CA GLY A 142 -19.42 2.36 -11.71
C GLY A 142 -19.10 2.66 -13.17
N ASP A 143 -18.00 3.36 -13.46
CA ASP A 143 -17.52 3.59 -14.84
C ASP A 143 -16.10 3.04 -15.05
N ALA A 144 -15.07 3.67 -14.46
CA ALA A 144 -13.71 3.13 -14.50
C ALA A 144 -13.58 1.82 -13.72
N VAL A 145 -14.18 1.75 -12.53
CA VAL A 145 -14.27 0.53 -11.70
C VAL A 145 -15.74 0.10 -11.58
N PRO A 146 -16.18 -0.93 -12.35
CA PRO A 146 -17.60 -1.31 -12.39
C PRO A 146 -18.14 -1.86 -11.06
N GLU A 147 -17.30 -2.59 -10.32
CA GLU A 147 -17.61 -3.15 -9.00
C GLU A 147 -16.75 -2.43 -7.95
N PRO A 148 -17.21 -1.28 -7.42
CA PRO A 148 -16.37 -0.44 -6.56
C PRO A 148 -16.30 -0.94 -5.11
N LEU A 149 -16.97 -2.04 -4.76
CA LEU A 149 -16.99 -2.60 -3.41
C LEU A 149 -16.41 -4.01 -3.41
N ALA A 150 -15.59 -4.32 -2.41
CA ALA A 150 -15.04 -5.65 -2.20
C ALA A 150 -14.88 -5.97 -0.72
N GLU A 151 -14.82 -7.25 -0.39
CA GLU A 151 -14.54 -7.76 0.95
C GLU A 151 -13.41 -8.78 0.91
N PHE A 152 -12.59 -8.81 1.96
CA PHE A 152 -11.57 -9.85 2.11
C PHE A 152 -11.44 -10.34 3.54
N LEU A 153 -11.34 -11.66 3.70
CA LEU A 153 -11.09 -12.32 4.99
C LEU A 153 -9.59 -12.46 5.23
N PHE A 154 -9.06 -11.66 6.13
CA PHE A 154 -7.72 -11.81 6.68
C PHE A 154 -7.71 -12.90 7.74
N LYS A 155 -6.87 -13.93 7.57
CA LYS A 155 -6.75 -14.99 8.55
C LYS A 155 -5.85 -14.57 9.71
N ALA A 156 -6.24 -14.96 10.92
CA ALA A 156 -5.50 -14.70 12.14
C ALA A 156 -4.02 -15.09 12.02
N GLY A 157 -3.13 -14.19 12.44
CA GLY A 157 -1.70 -14.44 12.52
C GLY A 157 -0.97 -14.53 11.17
N ARG A 158 -1.66 -14.37 10.03
CA ARG A 158 -1.00 -14.29 8.72
C ARG A 158 -0.59 -12.87 8.38
N ARG A 159 0.51 -12.73 7.64
CA ARG A 159 1.02 -11.45 7.15
C ARG A 159 0.53 -11.20 5.73
N TYR A 160 0.03 -9.99 5.52
CA TYR A 160 -0.47 -9.53 4.24
C TYR A 160 0.14 -8.17 3.89
N ALA A 161 0.05 -7.83 2.62
CA ALA A 161 0.21 -6.45 2.13
C ALA A 161 -0.88 -6.17 1.10
N PHE A 162 -1.15 -4.89 0.86
CA PHE A 162 -1.89 -4.50 -0.32
C PHE A 162 -0.94 -4.36 -1.50
N TYR A 163 -1.44 -4.56 -2.71
CA TYR A 163 -0.70 -4.30 -3.94
C TYR A 163 -1.55 -3.50 -4.92
N LEU A 164 -0.87 -2.78 -5.80
CA LEU A 164 -1.44 -2.14 -6.97
C LEU A 164 -0.66 -2.62 -8.20
N GLU A 165 -1.34 -3.34 -9.08
CA GLU A 165 -0.77 -3.83 -10.34
C GLU A 165 -1.31 -2.99 -11.49
N SER A 166 -0.40 -2.35 -12.22
CA SER A 166 -0.75 -1.37 -13.24
C SER A 166 -0.43 -1.87 -14.63
N THR A 167 -1.26 -1.51 -15.60
CA THR A 167 -1.09 -1.81 -17.01
C THR A 167 -1.28 -0.57 -17.87
N PHE A 168 -0.52 -0.49 -18.97
CA PHE A 168 -0.62 0.58 -19.94
C PHE A 168 -0.78 0.01 -21.35
N ASN A 169 -1.88 0.34 -22.02
CA ASN A 169 -2.21 -0.20 -23.35
C ASN A 169 -2.10 -1.75 -23.40
N GLY A 170 -2.58 -2.41 -22.35
CA GLY A 170 -2.55 -3.87 -22.20
C GLY A 170 -1.18 -4.48 -21.94
N LYS A 171 -0.15 -3.66 -21.64
CA LYS A 171 1.18 -4.14 -21.23
C LYS A 171 1.36 -3.94 -19.73
N PRO A 172 1.98 -4.90 -19.01
CA PRO A 172 2.34 -4.71 -17.61
C PRO A 172 3.24 -3.49 -17.44
N ALA A 173 2.88 -2.62 -16.50
CA ALA A 173 3.66 -1.46 -16.10
C ALA A 173 4.43 -1.75 -14.80
N GLY A 174 3.89 -2.55 -13.89
CA GLY A 174 4.59 -2.95 -12.67
C GLY A 174 3.63 -3.40 -11.59
N THR A 175 4.19 -3.70 -10.42
CA THR A 175 3.39 -3.90 -9.20
C THR A 175 4.09 -3.20 -8.05
N VAL A 176 3.37 -2.31 -7.39
CA VAL A 176 3.81 -1.67 -6.15
C VAL A 176 3.06 -2.27 -4.97
N TYR A 177 3.64 -2.15 -3.79
CA TYR A 177 3.12 -2.72 -2.55
C TYR A 177 2.94 -1.64 -1.50
N SER A 178 1.97 -1.84 -0.61
CA SER A 178 1.76 -0.90 0.50
C SER A 178 2.94 -0.92 1.46
N THR A 179 3.63 -2.05 1.55
CA THR A 179 4.83 -2.21 2.36
C THR A 179 6.06 -1.65 1.65
N ASN A 180 6.79 -0.75 2.32
CA ASN A 180 7.98 -0.12 1.73
C ASN A 180 9.06 -1.16 1.40
N LEU A 181 9.21 -2.20 2.23
CA LEU A 181 10.26 -3.22 2.12
C LEU A 181 10.34 -3.89 0.73
N TYR A 182 9.20 -4.04 0.06
CA TYR A 182 9.12 -4.78 -1.20
C TYR A 182 9.07 -3.90 -2.45
N ASN A 183 9.03 -2.58 -2.28
CA ASN A 183 9.14 -1.64 -3.38
C ASN A 183 10.60 -1.37 -3.73
N SER A 184 10.86 -0.97 -4.98
CA SER A 184 12.20 -0.57 -5.40
C SER A 184 12.78 0.50 -4.47
N TYR A 185 14.02 0.29 -4.01
CA TYR A 185 14.74 1.17 -3.09
C TYR A 185 14.04 1.48 -1.75
N GLY A 186 13.01 0.71 -1.38
CA GLY A 186 12.25 0.98 -0.16
C GLY A 186 11.30 2.17 -0.28
N HIS A 187 10.96 2.60 -1.50
CA HIS A 187 10.10 3.74 -1.72
C HIS A 187 8.69 3.49 -1.19
N ARG A 188 8.09 4.54 -0.64
CA ARG A 188 6.70 4.51 -0.19
C ARG A 188 5.79 4.75 -1.39
N GLN A 189 4.91 3.79 -1.64
CA GLN A 189 3.95 3.81 -2.77
C GLN A 189 2.49 3.88 -2.31
N ALA A 190 2.26 3.79 -0.99
CA ALA A 190 0.95 3.94 -0.38
C ALA A 190 1.04 4.86 0.84
N LEU A 191 0.09 5.79 0.95
CA LEU A 191 -0.14 6.59 2.16
C LEU A 191 -1.37 6.06 2.88
N PHE A 192 -1.22 5.77 4.16
CA PHE A 192 -2.31 5.40 5.07
C PHE A 192 -2.62 6.62 5.93
N ASN A 193 -3.64 7.38 5.55
CA ASN A 193 -3.97 8.62 6.23
C ASN A 193 -5.40 8.54 6.79
N ASN A 194 -5.56 8.95 8.05
CA ASN A 194 -6.87 9.27 8.64
C ASN A 194 -7.23 10.74 8.39
N GLU A 195 -6.28 11.56 7.93
CA GLU A 195 -6.51 12.97 7.63
C GLU A 195 -7.20 13.11 6.27
N PRO A 196 -8.38 13.77 6.22
CA PRO A 196 -8.98 14.14 4.94
C PRO A 196 -8.00 15.06 4.21
N PRO A 197 -7.78 14.89 2.89
CA PRO A 197 -6.99 15.84 2.13
C PRO A 197 -7.58 17.23 2.35
N ASP A 198 -6.72 18.24 2.51
CA ASP A 198 -7.09 19.61 2.91
C ASP A 198 -8.27 20.17 2.09
N HIS A 199 -8.51 19.65 0.88
CA HIS A 199 -9.64 20.02 0.01
C HIS A 199 -10.25 18.89 -0.85
N ALA A 200 -9.93 17.60 -0.63
CA ALA A 200 -10.64 16.52 -1.34
C ALA A 200 -12.01 16.32 -0.71
N ASP A 201 -12.98 15.97 -1.55
CA ASP A 201 -14.40 15.82 -1.26
C ASP A 201 -14.67 15.28 0.15
N LEU A 202 -14.84 16.21 1.11
CA LEU A 202 -15.08 15.92 2.52
C LEU A 202 -16.23 14.93 2.67
N ARG A 203 -17.16 14.86 1.72
CA ARG A 203 -18.33 13.97 1.71
C ARG A 203 -18.02 12.48 1.53
N LEU A 204 -16.94 12.11 0.84
CA LEU A 204 -16.53 10.71 0.67
C LEU A 204 -15.78 10.21 1.91
N VAL A 205 -14.97 11.08 2.54
CA VAL A 205 -14.22 10.76 3.77
C VAL A 205 -15.09 10.92 5.05
N THR A 206 -16.12 11.78 5.06
CA THR A 206 -16.96 12.01 6.26
C THR A 206 -17.98 10.93 6.58
N ARG A 207 -18.24 9.95 5.69
CA ARG A 207 -18.98 8.74 6.14
C ARG A 207 -18.20 7.92 7.17
N ARG A 208 -16.90 8.19 7.27
CA ARG A 208 -15.92 7.27 7.82
C ARG A 208 -15.18 7.92 9.00
N ASN A 209 -14.74 9.18 8.97
CA ASN A 209 -14.06 9.76 10.15
C ASN A 209 -14.95 10.13 11.36
N VAL A 210 -15.28 9.19 12.25
CA VAL A 210 -15.40 9.50 13.69
C VAL A 210 -14.01 9.32 14.29
N LEU A 211 -13.28 10.43 14.47
CA LEU A 211 -11.98 10.43 15.12
C LEU A 211 -12.13 9.97 16.58
N VAL A 212 -11.99 8.68 16.81
CA VAL A 212 -11.73 8.13 18.13
C VAL A 212 -10.23 7.85 18.14
N GLU A 213 -9.44 8.73 18.75
CA GLU A 213 -8.03 8.44 18.98
C GLU A 213 -7.92 7.22 19.89
N THR A 214 -7.64 6.06 19.31
CA THR A 214 -7.29 4.84 20.02
C THR A 214 -5.81 4.55 19.82
N ASP A 215 -5.18 3.88 20.79
CA ASP A 215 -3.79 3.41 20.65
C ASP A 215 -3.69 2.20 19.70
N ASP A 216 -4.82 1.63 19.25
CA ASP A 216 -4.87 0.46 18.37
C ASP A 216 -5.37 0.86 16.98
N LYS A 217 -4.47 0.90 15.99
CA LYS A 217 -4.80 1.25 14.59
C LYS A 217 -5.80 0.31 13.94
N SER A 218 -6.02 -0.88 14.50
CA SER A 218 -7.09 -1.77 14.04
C SER A 218 -8.48 -1.26 14.43
N ASP A 219 -8.59 -0.46 15.48
CA ASP A 219 -9.85 0.20 15.85
C ASP A 219 -10.22 1.27 14.81
N ASP A 220 -9.25 1.89 14.11
CA ASP A 220 -9.54 2.84 13.02
C ASP A 220 -10.34 2.15 11.90
N LEU A 221 -10.00 0.91 11.55
CA LEU A 221 -10.75 0.13 10.55
C LEU A 221 -12.21 -0.08 10.93
N ILE A 222 -12.51 -0.19 12.23
CA ILE A 222 -13.85 -0.46 12.74
C ILE A 222 -14.63 0.83 12.93
N ASN A 223 -13.99 1.86 13.50
CA ASN A 223 -14.64 3.07 13.99
C ASN A 223 -14.60 4.24 13.01
N GLY A 224 -13.88 4.10 11.90
CA GLY A 224 -13.95 5.13 10.89
C GLY A 224 -13.30 4.85 9.56
N GLY A 225 -12.82 3.64 9.32
CA GLY A 225 -12.09 3.30 8.12
C GLY A 225 -10.79 4.10 7.96
N VAL A 226 -10.00 3.69 6.96
CA VAL A 226 -8.72 4.28 6.61
C VAL A 226 -8.73 4.58 5.12
N LEU A 227 -8.22 5.74 4.72
CA LEU A 227 -8.00 6.05 3.32
C LEU A 227 -6.59 5.59 2.93
N ILE A 228 -6.50 4.79 1.87
CA ILE A 228 -5.24 4.49 1.20
C ILE A 228 -5.17 5.23 -0.12
N ARG A 229 -4.06 5.92 -0.30
CA ARG A 229 -3.70 6.74 -1.44
C ARG A 229 -2.46 6.15 -2.11
N TRP A 230 -2.53 5.83 -3.39
CA TRP A 230 -1.46 5.14 -4.12
C TRP A 230 -0.81 6.03 -5.17
N ASP A 231 0.49 5.85 -5.35
CA ASP A 231 1.25 6.21 -6.55
C ASP A 231 1.51 4.89 -7.29
N ASP A 232 1.01 4.79 -8.52
CA ASP A 232 0.93 3.51 -9.25
C ASP A 232 2.12 3.30 -10.18
N THR A 233 2.84 4.36 -10.57
CA THR A 233 3.87 4.25 -11.61
C THR A 233 4.92 5.37 -11.69
N GLY A 234 4.93 6.35 -10.78
CA GLY A 234 5.92 7.43 -10.80
C GLY A 234 7.35 6.93 -10.67
N SER A 235 7.68 6.15 -9.63
CA SER A 235 9.11 5.98 -9.30
C SER A 235 9.88 4.86 -9.99
N GLU A 236 9.20 3.85 -10.55
CA GLU A 236 9.86 2.66 -11.13
C GLU A 236 10.03 2.74 -12.65
N LEU A 237 9.25 3.58 -13.34
CA LEU A 237 9.19 3.61 -14.81
C LEU A 237 9.73 4.88 -15.43
N VAL A 238 9.77 5.97 -14.68
CA VAL A 238 10.22 7.27 -15.18
C VAL A 238 11.39 7.81 -14.34
N GLN A 239 12.17 8.72 -14.95
CA GLN A 239 13.32 9.32 -14.27
C GLN A 239 12.82 10.16 -13.08
N GLU A 240 13.68 10.35 -12.08
CA GLU A 240 13.36 11.04 -10.82
C GLU A 240 12.67 12.40 -11.03
N GLU A 241 13.07 13.15 -12.05
CA GLU A 241 12.47 14.45 -12.40
C GLU A 241 11.06 14.40 -13.04
N PHE A 242 10.55 13.21 -13.35
CA PHE A 242 9.23 12.98 -13.97
C PHE A 242 8.35 12.04 -13.15
N GLN A 243 8.76 11.69 -11.93
CA GLN A 243 7.95 10.86 -11.04
C GLN A 243 6.75 11.68 -10.59
N ASP A 244 5.56 11.11 -10.75
CA ASP A 244 4.41 11.58 -10.00
C ASP A 244 4.51 11.08 -8.57
N VAL A 245 4.28 11.97 -7.60
CA VAL A 245 4.45 11.65 -6.17
C VAL A 245 3.35 12.34 -5.37
N ASP A 246 2.16 12.41 -5.94
CA ASP A 246 0.95 12.99 -5.35
C ASP A 246 0.01 11.96 -4.71
N PHE A 247 0.18 10.67 -5.00
CA PHE A 247 -0.56 9.56 -4.40
C PHE A 247 -2.09 9.64 -4.60
N ASP A 248 -2.57 10.13 -5.74
CA ASP A 248 -4.00 10.05 -6.09
C ASP A 248 -4.30 9.16 -7.31
N ASP A 249 -3.29 8.49 -7.86
CA ASP A 249 -3.45 7.54 -8.97
C ASP A 249 -4.55 6.51 -8.71
N PHE A 250 -4.63 6.01 -7.46
CA PHE A 250 -5.71 5.11 -7.04
C PHE A 250 -6.03 5.33 -5.55
N ILE A 251 -7.29 5.62 -5.24
CA ILE A 251 -7.73 5.91 -3.86
C ILE A 251 -8.76 4.87 -3.39
N VAL A 252 -8.48 4.24 -2.25
CA VAL A 252 -9.29 3.18 -1.65
C VAL A 252 -9.66 3.54 -0.22
N GLY A 253 -10.95 3.49 0.12
CA GLY A 253 -11.41 3.50 1.49
C GLY A 253 -11.47 2.08 2.05
N ILE A 254 -10.94 1.85 3.24
CA ILE A 254 -10.86 0.53 3.89
C ILE A 254 -11.59 0.56 5.22
N GLY A 255 -12.47 -0.40 5.47
CA GLY A 255 -13.26 -0.45 6.70
C GLY A 255 -14.18 0.75 6.86
N GLY A 256 -14.73 0.93 8.06
CA GLY A 256 -15.86 1.83 8.31
C GLY A 256 -17.12 1.23 7.71
N GLN A 257 -18.03 0.81 8.57
CA GLN A 257 -19.26 0.09 8.21
C GLN A 257 -19.93 0.73 6.98
N ILE A 258 -19.98 -0.01 5.86
CA ILE A 258 -20.81 0.38 4.69
C ILE A 258 -22.26 0.06 5.05
N ASP A 259 -22.78 0.72 6.09
CA ASP A 259 -24.21 0.71 6.32
C ASP A 259 -24.84 1.55 5.21
N ASP A 260 -25.46 0.88 4.24
CA ASP A 260 -26.41 1.44 3.27
C ASP A 260 -27.59 2.20 3.92
N CYS A 261 -27.60 2.30 5.26
CA CYS A 261 -28.61 2.94 6.04
C CYS A 261 -27.98 4.05 6.89
N ILE A 262 -27.76 5.22 6.30
CA ILE A 262 -28.05 6.43 7.08
C ILE A 262 -29.52 6.31 7.43
N THR A 263 -29.80 5.92 8.68
CA THR A 263 -31.18 5.86 9.15
C THR A 263 -31.76 7.28 9.06
N LEU A 264 -33.03 7.42 8.70
CA LEU A 264 -33.71 8.73 8.66
C LEU A 264 -33.56 9.50 9.98
N GLU A 265 -33.36 8.78 11.08
CA GLU A 265 -33.11 9.31 12.42
C GLU A 265 -31.76 10.05 12.52
N GLN A 266 -30.71 9.56 11.87
CA GLN A 266 -29.40 10.25 11.80
C GLN A 266 -29.46 11.51 10.91
N LEU A 267 -30.29 11.50 9.85
CA LEU A 267 -30.52 12.69 9.01
C LEU A 267 -31.30 13.79 9.76
N GLU A 268 -32.27 13.41 10.60
CA GLU A 268 -32.98 14.36 11.47
C GLU A 268 -32.04 15.00 12.51
N GLN A 269 -31.11 14.23 13.09
CA GLN A 269 -30.13 14.78 14.03
C GLN A 269 -29.16 15.76 13.35
N ILE A 270 -28.65 15.45 12.16
CA ILE A 270 -27.76 16.35 11.40
C ILE A 270 -28.49 17.64 11.01
N SER A 271 -29.75 17.56 10.59
CA SER A 271 -30.55 18.75 10.24
C SER A 271 -30.90 19.62 11.46
N SER A 272 -31.11 19.00 12.63
CA SER A 272 -31.41 19.72 13.88
C SER A 272 -30.22 20.54 14.41
N GLN A 273 -28.98 20.07 14.21
CA GLN A 273 -27.78 20.77 14.64
C GLN A 273 -27.44 21.98 13.75
N GLN A 274 -27.77 21.94 12.47
CA GLN A 274 -27.58 23.08 11.57
C GLN A 274 -28.57 24.22 11.83
N GLY A 275 -29.78 23.91 12.34
CA GLY A 275 -30.78 24.93 12.73
C GLY A 275 -30.39 25.74 13.97
N GLN A 276 -29.68 25.15 14.93
CA GLN A 276 -29.31 25.84 16.18
C GLN A 276 -28.13 26.82 16.04
N ASN A 277 -27.30 26.67 15.01
CA ASN A 277 -26.17 27.57 14.76
C ASN A 277 -26.54 28.83 13.95
N GLN A 278 -27.80 28.98 13.51
CA GLN A 278 -28.25 30.20 12.79
C GLN A 278 -28.94 31.24 13.68
N GLU A 279 -29.25 30.95 14.94
CA GLU A 279 -29.99 31.89 15.81
C GLU A 279 -29.11 32.79 16.71
N THR A 280 -27.78 32.65 16.72
CA THR A 280 -26.89 33.48 17.56
C THR A 280 -26.23 34.65 16.84
N GLY A 281 -26.58 34.89 15.57
CA GLY A 281 -25.96 35.91 14.72
C GLY A 281 -26.83 37.13 14.40
N SER A 282 -27.62 37.66 15.33
CA SER A 282 -28.27 38.97 15.11
C SER A 282 -28.65 39.67 16.42
N SER A 283 -27.65 40.27 17.07
CA SER A 283 -27.84 41.50 17.85
C SER A 283 -26.47 42.09 18.18
N ASP A 284 -26.01 43.06 17.40
CA ASP A 284 -25.51 44.33 17.93
C ASP A 284 -24.99 45.25 16.80
N GLN A 285 -25.69 46.39 16.67
CA GLN A 285 -25.26 47.72 16.20
C GLN A 285 -25.01 47.98 14.70
#